data_AF-A0A9Q8YHQ5-F1
#
_entry.id   AF-A0A9Q8YHQ5-F1
#
_cell.length_a   1.000
_cell.length_b   1.000
_cell.length_c   1.000
_cell.angle_alpha   90.00
_cell.angle_beta   90.00
_cell.angle_gamma   90.00
#
_symmetry.space_group_name_H-M   'P 1'
#
loop_
_entity.id
_entity.type
_entity.pdbx_description
1 polymer ?
#
loop_
_entity_poly.entity_id
_entity_poly.type
_entity_poly.pdbx_seq_one_letter_code
_entity_poly.pdbx_strand_id
1 'polypeptide(L)'
;MLKHIDPILSPELLYALRAMGHRHDIAIVDANFPCDGGDDRLIRLDGVDGPRALEAIIGVFPLEEQEPHVAWRMIAENDPAKILPVFKDYASVLEKSEGKPIELTAVEPDNFKDRVRAAHTVVVTGERRFYGGVILRKGVIAPE
;
A
#
# COMPACT_ATOMS: atom_id res chain seq x y z
N MET A 1 -2.56 21.29 -7.34
CA MET A 1 -1.23 21.09 -6.71
C MET A 1 -1.21 21.88 -5.41
N LEU A 2 -0.81 21.24 -4.32
CA LEU A 2 -0.70 21.85 -2.99
C LEU A 2 0.78 21.93 -2.59
N LYS A 3 1.14 22.84 -1.68
CA LYS A 3 2.50 22.92 -1.15
C LYS A 3 2.77 21.69 -0.28
N HIS A 4 3.95 21.08 -0.42
CA HIS A 4 4.42 19.95 0.40
C HIS A 4 3.59 18.67 0.33
N ILE A 5 2.72 18.53 -0.68
CA ILE A 5 1.94 17.32 -0.92
C ILE A 5 2.31 16.81 -2.31
N ASP A 6 2.56 15.51 -2.41
CA ASP A 6 2.93 14.87 -3.65
C ASP A 6 1.84 15.05 -4.72
N PRO A 7 2.17 15.56 -5.93
CA PRO A 7 1.18 15.87 -6.95
C PRO A 7 0.42 14.66 -7.52
N ILE A 8 0.89 13.42 -7.29
CA ILE A 8 0.15 12.22 -7.73
C ILE A 8 -1.00 11.85 -6.79
N LEU A 9 -1.03 12.43 -5.58
CA LEU A 9 -2.15 12.26 -4.65
C LEU A 9 -3.34 13.07 -5.15
N SER A 10 -4.24 12.41 -5.88
CA SER A 10 -5.46 13.02 -6.37
C SER A 10 -6.35 13.50 -5.20
N PRO A 11 -7.31 14.42 -5.45
CA PRO A 11 -8.26 14.84 -4.43
C PRO A 11 -8.98 13.67 -3.74
N GLU A 12 -9.37 12.66 -4.51
CA GLU A 12 -10.05 11.46 -4.04
C GLU A 12 -9.13 10.60 -3.16
N LEU A 13 -7.86 10.45 -3.55
CA LEU A 13 -6.88 9.71 -2.75
C LEU A 13 -6.58 10.43 -1.43
N LEU A 14 -6.37 11.75 -1.45
CA LEU A 14 -6.17 12.53 -0.23
C LEU A 14 -7.39 12.44 0.70
N TYR A 15 -8.60 12.52 0.14
CA TYR A 15 -9.83 12.34 0.91
C TYR A 15 -9.86 10.95 1.57
N ALA A 16 -9.63 9.89 0.81
CA ALA A 16 -9.64 8.52 1.32
C ALA A 16 -8.60 8.33 2.44
N LEU A 17 -7.34 8.74 2.22
CA LEU A 17 -6.27 8.68 3.22
C LEU A 17 -6.64 9.45 4.49
N ARG A 18 -7.29 10.62 4.37
CA ARG A 18 -7.68 11.44 5.52
C ARG A 18 -8.91 10.90 6.25
N ALA A 19 -9.82 10.23 5.55
CA ALA A 19 -11.03 9.60 6.08
C ALA A 19 -10.74 8.27 6.79
N MET A 20 -9.65 7.59 6.45
CA MET A 20 -9.22 6.36 7.14
C MET A 20 -9.03 6.60 8.65
N GLY A 21 -9.57 5.69 9.46
CA GLY A 21 -9.31 5.59 10.90
C GLY A 21 -8.04 4.81 11.23
N HIS A 22 -7.70 4.77 12.52
CA HIS A 22 -6.63 3.93 13.05
C HIS A 22 -6.89 2.45 12.71
N ARG A 23 -5.86 1.73 12.26
CA ARG A 23 -5.89 0.31 11.88
C ARG A 23 -6.74 -0.02 10.66
N HIS A 24 -7.18 0.99 9.90
CA HIS A 24 -7.66 0.74 8.55
C HIS A 24 -6.50 0.38 7.63
N ASP A 25 -6.73 -0.61 6.78
CA ASP A 25 -5.75 -1.03 5.79
C ASP A 25 -6.02 -0.33 4.45
N ILE A 26 -4.95 0.05 3.74
CA ILE A 26 -4.97 0.50 2.34
C ILE A 26 -4.19 -0.52 1.50
N ALA A 27 -4.78 -0.94 0.38
CA ALA A 27 -4.12 -1.83 -0.57
C ALA A 27 -3.64 -1.03 -1.78
N ILE A 28 -2.38 -1.21 -2.17
CA ILE A 28 -1.82 -0.76 -3.44
C ILE A 28 -1.61 -2.02 -4.28
N VAL A 29 -2.26 -2.13 -5.43
CA VAL A 29 -2.26 -3.35 -6.24
C VAL A 29 -1.74 -3.10 -7.65
N ASP A 30 -1.17 -4.14 -8.24
CA ASP A 30 -0.62 -4.11 -9.59
C ASP A 30 -1.69 -4.14 -10.68
N ALA A 31 -1.28 -3.90 -11.93
CA ALA A 31 -2.19 -3.80 -13.07
C ALA A 31 -2.90 -5.11 -13.43
N ASN A 32 -2.47 -6.25 -12.87
CA ASN A 32 -3.07 -7.56 -13.10
C ASN A 32 -3.99 -8.00 -11.94
N PHE A 33 -4.02 -7.25 -10.83
CA PHE A 33 -4.84 -7.62 -9.69
C PHE A 33 -6.34 -7.44 -10.03
N PRO A 34 -7.19 -8.44 -9.77
CA PRO A 34 -8.61 -8.34 -10.09
C PRO A 34 -9.30 -7.37 -9.14
N CYS A 35 -9.78 -6.24 -9.67
CA CYS A 35 -10.63 -5.28 -8.97
C CYS A 35 -11.93 -5.09 -9.74
N ASP A 36 -13.06 -5.09 -9.03
CA ASP A 36 -14.36 -4.83 -9.61
C ASP A 36 -14.55 -3.31 -9.83
N GLY A 37 -14.87 -2.90 -11.05
CA GLY A 37 -14.95 -1.48 -11.44
C GLY A 37 -16.12 -0.68 -10.82
N GLY A 38 -16.94 -1.31 -9.98
CA GLY A 38 -18.04 -0.68 -9.23
C GLY A 38 -17.78 -0.54 -7.74
N ASP A 39 -16.56 -0.82 -7.28
CA ASP A 39 -16.17 -0.63 -5.88
C ASP A 39 -15.84 0.85 -5.63
N ASP A 40 -16.65 1.55 -4.84
CA ASP A 40 -16.46 2.96 -4.49
C ASP A 40 -15.14 3.24 -3.73
N ARG A 41 -14.46 2.19 -3.25
CA ARG A 41 -13.15 2.27 -2.58
C ARG A 41 -11.98 2.25 -3.57
N LEU A 42 -12.26 2.00 -4.85
CA LEU A 42 -11.25 1.87 -5.90
C LEU A 42 -10.77 3.24 -6.38
N ILE A 43 -9.47 3.46 -6.34
CA ILE A 43 -8.81 4.66 -6.87
C ILE A 43 -7.76 4.22 -7.88
N ARG A 44 -7.71 4.86 -9.05
CA ARG A 44 -6.82 4.47 -10.15
C ARG A 44 -5.66 5.45 -10.32
N LEU A 45 -4.44 4.90 -10.34
CA LEU A 45 -3.18 5.57 -10.67
C LEU A 45 -2.48 4.83 -11.82
N ASP A 46 -3.19 4.66 -12.95
CA ASP A 46 -2.80 3.78 -14.06
C ASP A 46 -1.43 4.09 -14.69
N GLY A 47 -0.96 5.33 -14.60
CA GLY A 47 0.33 5.77 -15.13
C GLY A 47 1.47 5.75 -14.11
N VAL A 48 1.23 5.28 -12.88
CA VAL A 48 2.18 5.31 -11.77
C VAL A 48 2.56 3.88 -11.41
N ASP A 49 3.84 3.60 -11.22
CA ASP A 49 4.26 2.30 -10.68
C ASP A 49 3.97 2.17 -9.18
N GLY A 50 4.01 0.93 -8.69
CA GLY A 50 3.64 0.60 -7.32
C GLY A 50 4.50 1.32 -6.28
N PRO A 51 5.84 1.19 -6.33
CA PRO A 51 6.74 1.85 -5.38
C PRO A 51 6.59 3.38 -5.38
N ARG A 52 6.36 4.02 -6.53
CA ARG A 52 6.11 5.47 -6.62
C ARG A 52 4.79 5.87 -5.97
N ALA A 53 3.74 5.07 -6.14
CA ALA A 53 2.47 5.26 -5.46
C ALA A 53 2.63 5.12 -3.94
N LEU A 54 3.37 4.10 -3.48
CA LEU A 54 3.70 3.91 -2.07
C LEU A 54 4.46 5.11 -1.51
N GLU A 55 5.48 5.62 -2.22
CA GLU A 55 6.28 6.78 -1.78
C GLU A 55 5.41 8.03 -1.56
N ALA A 56 4.45 8.28 -2.46
CA ALA A 56 3.53 9.40 -2.29
C ALA A 56 2.59 9.21 -1.09
N ILE A 57 2.02 8.00 -0.96
CA ILE A 57 1.07 7.67 0.10
C ILE A 57 1.75 7.79 1.48
N ILE A 58 2.91 7.14 1.66
CA ILE A 58 3.60 7.11 2.96
C ILE A 58 4.05 8.51 3.40
N GLY A 59 4.31 9.43 2.45
CA GLY A 59 4.67 10.82 2.76
C GLY A 59 3.61 11.60 3.54
N VAL A 60 2.35 11.14 3.59
CA VAL A 60 1.26 11.74 4.37
C VAL A 60 0.50 10.73 5.25
N PHE A 61 0.93 9.47 5.25
CA PHE A 61 0.21 8.36 5.88
C PHE A 61 1.02 7.82 7.05
N PRO A 62 0.54 7.98 8.31
CA PRO A 62 1.22 7.39 9.45
C PRO A 62 1.10 5.86 9.38
N LEU A 63 2.23 5.15 9.43
CA LEU A 63 2.24 3.70 9.54
C LEU A 63 1.97 3.26 10.99
N GLU A 64 1.33 2.12 11.16
CA GLU A 64 1.16 1.53 12.49
C GLU A 64 2.52 1.10 13.09
N GLU A 65 2.67 1.23 14.42
CA GLU A 65 3.93 0.95 15.12
C GLU A 65 3.78 -0.03 16.30
N GLN A 66 2.57 -0.24 16.80
CA GLN A 66 2.28 -1.05 17.99
C GLN A 66 1.83 -2.48 17.67
N GLU A 67 1.63 -2.79 16.39
CA GLU A 67 1.27 -4.13 15.92
C GLU A 67 2.49 -4.83 15.32
N PRO A 68 2.60 -6.17 15.45
CA PRO A 68 3.75 -6.92 14.92
C PRO A 68 3.81 -6.94 13.39
N HIS A 69 2.67 -6.76 12.72
CA HIS A 69 2.57 -6.78 11.26
C HIS A 69 1.76 -5.59 10.78
N VAL A 70 2.38 -4.77 9.94
CA VAL A 70 1.82 -3.47 9.49
C VAL A 70 1.90 -3.27 7.98
N ALA A 71 2.67 -4.11 7.30
CA ALA A 71 2.76 -4.16 5.85
C ALA A 71 2.75 -5.62 5.37
N TRP A 72 2.02 -5.90 4.30
CA TRP A 72 1.88 -7.27 3.76
C TRP A 72 2.18 -7.32 2.28
N ARG A 73 2.79 -8.44 1.86
CA ARG A 73 2.96 -8.82 0.46
C ARG A 73 2.42 -10.23 0.24
N MET A 74 2.07 -10.54 -1.02
CA MET A 74 1.70 -11.88 -1.40
C MET A 74 2.92 -12.81 -1.44
N ILE A 75 2.75 -14.08 -1.05
CA ILE A 75 3.72 -15.15 -1.30
C ILE A 75 3.85 -15.35 -2.81
N ALA A 76 5.08 -15.29 -3.31
CA ALA A 76 5.39 -15.49 -4.72
C ALA A 76 5.78 -16.94 -4.97
N GLU A 77 5.19 -17.56 -6.00
CA GLU A 77 5.55 -18.91 -6.46
C GLU A 77 5.55 -19.98 -5.35
N ASN A 78 4.64 -19.86 -4.37
CA ASN A 78 4.51 -20.76 -3.22
C ASN A 78 5.76 -20.82 -2.32
N ASP A 79 6.62 -19.80 -2.35
CA ASP A 79 7.80 -19.69 -1.49
C ASP A 79 7.74 -18.40 -0.66
N PRO A 80 7.50 -18.48 0.67
CA PRO A 80 7.46 -17.31 1.54
C PRO A 80 8.82 -16.61 1.67
N ALA A 81 9.94 -17.30 1.45
CA ALA A 81 11.28 -16.72 1.50
C ALA A 81 11.67 -16.00 0.20
N LYS A 82 10.93 -16.22 -0.89
CA LYS A 82 11.23 -15.62 -2.20
C LYS A 82 10.94 -14.12 -2.20
N ILE A 83 11.99 -13.33 -2.37
CA ILE A 83 11.93 -11.87 -2.46
C ILE A 83 12.14 -11.40 -3.90
N LEU A 84 11.05 -11.02 -4.56
CA LEU A 84 11.07 -10.42 -5.89
C LEU A 84 11.57 -8.96 -5.87
N PRO A 85 12.06 -8.42 -7.01
CA PRO A 85 12.54 -7.03 -7.07
C PRO A 85 11.54 -5.98 -6.57
N VAL A 86 10.25 -6.14 -6.91
CA VAL A 86 9.20 -5.19 -6.48
C VAL A 86 9.06 -5.12 -4.95
N PHE A 87 9.27 -6.23 -4.24
CA PHE A 87 9.26 -6.25 -2.78
C PHE A 87 10.45 -5.51 -2.18
N LYS A 88 11.61 -5.56 -2.83
CA LYS A 88 12.79 -4.80 -2.40
C LYS A 88 12.56 -3.31 -2.54
N ASP A 89 11.98 -2.88 -3.66
CA ASP A 89 11.65 -1.47 -3.88
C ASP A 89 10.65 -0.96 -2.84
N TYR A 90 9.60 -1.73 -2.54
CA TYR A 90 8.66 -1.40 -1.47
C TYR A 90 9.32 -1.30 -0.10
N ALA A 91 10.17 -2.27 0.26
CA ALA A 91 10.91 -2.24 1.52
C ALA A 91 11.84 -1.01 1.61
N SER A 92 12.53 -0.66 0.53
CA SER A 92 13.39 0.53 0.47
C SER A 92 12.62 1.84 0.61
N VAL A 93 11.42 1.95 0.02
CA VAL A 93 10.54 3.12 0.18
C VAL A 93 10.10 3.26 1.63
N LEU A 94 9.65 2.16 2.25
CA LEU A 94 9.22 2.17 3.66
C LEU A 94 10.38 2.50 4.59
N GLU A 95 11.55 1.89 4.40
CA GLU A 95 12.73 2.15 5.23
C GLU A 95 13.18 3.61 5.16
N LYS A 96 13.18 4.19 3.96
CA LYS A 96 13.50 5.61 3.76
C LYS A 96 12.50 6.53 4.47
N SER A 97 11.22 6.17 4.50
CA SER A 97 10.16 6.97 5.13
C SER A 97 10.17 6.84 6.65
N GLU A 98 10.25 5.62 7.16
CA GLU A 98 10.13 5.31 8.59
C GLU A 98 11.47 5.42 9.34
N GLY A 99 12.59 5.57 8.62
CA GLY A 99 13.94 5.61 9.20
C GLY A 99 14.41 4.28 9.81
N LYS A 100 13.66 3.19 9.58
CA LYS A 100 13.93 1.84 10.07
C LYS A 100 13.40 0.81 9.07
N PRO A 101 14.00 -0.39 8.98
CA PRO A 101 13.46 -1.46 8.15
C PRO A 101 12.03 -1.82 8.56
N ILE A 102 11.13 -1.90 7.58
CA ILE A 102 9.76 -2.40 7.76
C ILE A 102 9.66 -3.76 7.08
N GLU A 103 9.26 -4.77 7.84
CA GLU A 103 9.05 -6.10 7.30
C GLU A 103 7.77 -6.15 6.44
N LEU A 104 7.92 -6.63 5.20
CA LEU A 104 6.78 -7.01 4.36
C LEU A 104 6.36 -8.44 4.70
N THR A 105 5.40 -8.58 5.60
CA THR A 105 4.89 -9.89 6.04
C THR A 105 4.31 -10.65 4.86
N ALA A 106 4.86 -11.85 4.60
CA ALA A 106 4.39 -12.71 3.52
C ALA A 106 3.06 -13.38 3.91
N VAL A 107 2.05 -13.29 3.05
CA VAL A 107 0.76 -13.93 3.24
C VAL A 107 0.35 -14.75 2.03
N GLU A 108 -0.37 -15.84 2.28
CA GLU A 108 -0.94 -16.69 1.23
C GLU A 108 -1.80 -15.88 0.25
N PRO A 109 -1.85 -16.25 -1.04
CA PRO A 109 -2.60 -15.50 -2.06
C PRO A 109 -4.05 -15.22 -1.69
N ASP A 110 -4.76 -16.16 -1.08
CA ASP A 110 -6.16 -15.95 -0.71
C ASP A 110 -6.31 -15.02 0.49
N ASN A 111 -5.41 -15.10 1.48
CA ASN A 111 -5.36 -14.15 2.60
C ASN A 111 -5.03 -12.73 2.10
N PHE A 112 -4.11 -12.60 1.14
CA PHE A 112 -3.84 -11.30 0.51
C PHE A 112 -5.10 -10.73 -0.16
N LYS A 113 -5.80 -11.53 -0.97
CA LYS A 113 -7.06 -11.10 -1.62
C LYS A 113 -8.12 -10.72 -0.60
N ASP A 114 -8.28 -11.48 0.47
CA ASP A 114 -9.24 -11.18 1.53
C ASP A 114 -8.91 -9.87 2.25
N ARG A 115 -7.62 -9.60 2.48
CA ARG A 115 -7.17 -8.30 3.01
C ARG A 115 -7.43 -7.16 2.03
N VAL A 116 -7.20 -7.34 0.73
CA VAL A 116 -7.56 -6.32 -0.27
C VAL A 116 -9.07 -6.06 -0.27
N ARG A 117 -9.90 -7.12 -0.22
CA ARG A 117 -11.36 -7.00 -0.14
C ARG A 117 -11.83 -6.29 1.12
N ALA A 118 -11.13 -6.48 2.24
CA ALA A 118 -11.43 -5.85 3.53
C ALA A 118 -10.81 -4.45 3.69
N ALA A 119 -9.88 -4.06 2.82
CA ALA A 119 -9.22 -2.76 2.90
C ALA A 119 -10.24 -1.61 2.78
N HIS A 120 -9.95 -0.50 3.46
CA HIS A 120 -10.75 0.71 3.38
C HIS A 120 -10.69 1.34 1.99
N THR A 121 -9.51 1.27 1.36
CA THR A 121 -9.23 1.86 0.05
C THR A 121 -8.32 0.92 -0.74
N VAL A 122 -8.58 0.80 -2.03
CA VAL A 122 -7.76 0.01 -2.96
C VAL A 122 -7.27 0.94 -4.07
N VAL A 123 -5.95 1.05 -4.21
CA VAL A 123 -5.29 1.85 -5.23
C VAL A 123 -4.76 0.90 -6.31
N VAL A 124 -5.36 0.94 -7.50
CA VAL A 124 -4.84 0.21 -8.67
C VAL A 124 -3.80 1.06 -9.36
N THR A 125 -2.61 0.50 -9.56
CA THR A 125 -1.47 1.18 -10.18
C THR A 125 -1.19 0.63 -11.57
N GLY A 126 -0.31 1.31 -12.30
CA GLY A 126 0.29 0.82 -13.53
C GLY A 126 1.45 -0.17 -13.33
N GLU A 127 1.67 -0.69 -12.11
CA GLU A 127 2.74 -1.66 -11.85
C GLU A 127 2.53 -2.92 -12.70
N ARG A 128 3.55 -3.29 -13.48
CA ARG A 128 3.47 -4.41 -14.44
C ARG A 128 4.13 -5.67 -13.92
N ARG A 129 4.98 -5.55 -12.89
CA ARG A 129 5.66 -6.70 -12.27
C ARG A 129 4.64 -7.50 -11.47
N PHE A 130 4.66 -8.82 -11.64
CA PHE A 130 3.76 -9.72 -10.91
C PHE A 130 4.01 -9.68 -9.41
N TYR A 131 2.95 -9.98 -8.65
CA TYR A 131 2.93 -9.87 -7.20
C TYR A 131 3.23 -8.43 -6.73
N GLY A 132 2.98 -7.43 -7.57
CA GLY A 132 3.30 -6.04 -7.29
C GLY A 132 2.35 -5.37 -6.31
N GLY A 133 1.56 -6.13 -5.55
CA GLY A 133 0.68 -5.60 -4.52
C GLY A 133 1.36 -5.49 -3.15
N VAL A 134 1.02 -4.43 -2.42
CA VAL A 134 1.40 -4.22 -1.01
C VAL A 134 0.19 -3.65 -0.24
N ILE A 135 0.04 -4.06 1.02
CA ILE A 135 -1.02 -3.54 1.90
C ILE A 135 -0.35 -2.89 3.09
N LEU A 136 -0.82 -1.72 3.52
CA LEU A 136 -0.33 -0.98 4.68
C LEU A 136 -1.44 -0.77 5.69
N ARG A 137 -1.09 -0.79 6.97
CA ARG A 137 -1.98 -0.44 8.09
C ARG A 137 -1.74 0.98 8.58
N LYS A 138 -2.81 1.77 8.68
CA LYS A 138 -2.74 3.13 9.21
C LYS A 138 -2.50 3.15 10.72
N GLY A 139 -1.49 3.89 11.14
CA GLY A 139 -1.18 4.17 12.54
C GLY A 139 -1.88 5.41 13.07
N VAL A 140 -1.27 6.01 14.09
CA VAL A 140 -1.71 7.23 14.75
C VAL A 140 -0.58 8.26 14.80
N ILE A 141 -0.96 9.53 14.84
CA ILE A 141 -0.04 10.63 15.14
C ILE A 141 -0.37 11.07 16.56
N ALA A 142 0.64 11.13 17.43
CA ALA A 142 0.47 11.58 18.81
C ALA A 142 0.02 13.06 18.84
N PRO A 143 -0.79 13.48 19.82
CA PRO A 143 -1.07 14.89 20.02
C PRO A 143 0.23 15.66 20.33
N GLU A 144 0.27 16.92 19.88
CA GLU A 144 1.33 17.87 20.23
C GLU A 144 1.30 18.24 21.73
#